data_AF-A0A0C9V1Y3-F1
#
_entry.id   AF-A0A0C9V1Y3-F1
#
_cell.length_a   1.000
_cell.length_b   1.000
_cell.length_c   1.000
_cell.angle_alpha   90.00
_cell.angle_beta   90.00
_cell.angle_gamma   90.00
#
_symmetry.space_group_name_H-M   'P 1'
#
loop_
_entity.id
_entity.type
_entity.pdbx_description
1 polymer ?
#
loop_
_entity_poly.entity_id
_entity_poly.type
_entity_poly.pdbx_seq_one_letter_code
_entity_poly.pdbx_strand_id
1 'polypeptide(L)'
;YFLAVAIFSLGIVRDSLYERALRDQPTFSLLPEPYATLVPAILFVIGQTLVLSSTWALGVTGTFLGDYFGILMDKRVEGFPFNVVENPMYVGSTICFTAGALWYEKPAGLFITLYVYIVYQIALAFEGPFTSMIYSTRA
;
A
#
# COMPACT_ATOMS: atom_id res chain seq x y z
N TYR A 1 13.95 15.51 -3.73
CA TYR A 1 13.99 14.69 -2.48
C TYR A 1 13.26 15.30 -1.29
N PHE A 2 13.18 16.63 -1.11
CA PHE A 2 12.34 17.23 -0.05
C PHE A 2 10.89 16.73 -0.08
N LEU A 3 10.28 16.64 -1.26
CA LEU A 3 8.93 16.07 -1.43
C LEU A 3 8.82 14.64 -0.91
N ALA A 4 9.78 13.76 -1.24
CA ALA A 4 9.79 12.37 -0.77
C ALA A 4 9.87 12.31 0.77
N VAL A 5 10.73 13.13 1.38
CA VAL A 5 10.83 13.24 2.85
C VAL A 5 9.51 13.74 3.44
N ALA A 6 8.87 14.73 2.83
CA ALA A 6 7.58 15.25 3.28
C ALA A 6 6.47 14.19 3.19
N ILE A 7 6.34 13.50 2.05
CA ILE A 7 5.35 12.42 1.84
C ILE A 7 5.56 11.32 2.88
N PHE A 8 6.80 10.85 3.04
CA PHE A 8 7.11 9.79 3.99
C PHE A 8 6.82 10.20 5.44
N SER A 9 7.25 11.41 5.84
CA SER A 9 7.03 11.91 7.19
C SER A 9 5.55 12.13 7.50
N LEU A 10 4.80 12.71 6.55
CA LEU A 10 3.34 12.87 6.69
C LEU A 10 2.64 11.51 6.72
N GLY A 11 3.16 10.51 5.99
CA GLY A 11 2.72 9.12 6.07
C GLY A 11 2.86 8.56 7.48
N ILE A 12 4.02 8.72 8.12
CA ILE A 12 4.24 8.30 9.51
C ILE A 12 3.28 9.00 10.47
N VAL A 13 3.09 10.31 10.32
CA VAL A 13 2.17 11.08 11.16
C VAL A 13 0.73 10.57 11.00
N ARG A 14 0.27 10.38 9.75
CA ARG A 14 -1.04 9.81 9.44
C ARG A 14 -1.21 8.44 10.10
N ASP A 15 -0.23 7.57 9.96
CA ASP A 15 -0.32 6.20 10.47
C ASP A 15 -0.34 6.18 12.01
N SER A 16 0.42 7.08 12.66
CA SER A 16 0.37 7.24 14.12
C SER A 16 -0.98 7.76 14.61
N LEU A 17 -1.57 8.74 13.92
CA LEU A 17 -2.89 9.26 14.24
C LEU A 17 -3.98 8.19 14.03
N TYR A 18 -3.88 7.44 12.93
CA TYR A 18 -4.77 6.33 12.63
C TYR A 18 -4.70 5.25 13.70
N GLU A 19 -3.49 4.82 14.09
CA GLU A 19 -3.30 3.82 15.14
C GLU A 19 -3.91 4.27 16.48
N ARG A 20 -3.68 5.53 16.87
CA ARG A 20 -4.28 6.11 18.09
C ARG A 20 -5.80 6.07 18.02
N ALA A 21 -6.39 6.55 16.93
CA ALA A 21 -7.84 6.55 16.74
C ALA A 21 -8.43 5.12 16.74
N LEU A 22 -7.71 4.15 16.18
CA LEU A 22 -8.08 2.73 16.20
C LEU A 22 -8.08 2.11 17.59
N ARG A 23 -7.11 2.47 18.43
CA ARG A 23 -7.01 1.97 19.81
C ARG A 23 -8.24 2.37 20.64
N ASP A 24 -8.81 3.54 20.36
CA ASP A 24 -10.02 4.05 21.02
C ASP A 24 -11.31 3.36 20.53
N GLN A 25 -11.26 2.55 19.46
CA GLN A 25 -12.42 1.83 18.96
C GLN A 25 -12.70 0.56 19.79
N PRO A 26 -13.96 0.10 19.86
CA PRO A 26 -14.29 -1.17 20.49
C PRO A 26 -13.58 -2.35 19.84
N THR A 27 -13.16 -3.30 20.66
CA THR A 27 -12.56 -4.56 20.23
C THR A 27 -13.65 -5.63 20.13
N PHE A 28 -13.66 -6.40 19.05
CA PHE A 28 -14.57 -7.53 18.85
C PHE A 28 -13.79 -8.70 18.28
N SER A 29 -13.96 -9.89 18.85
CA SER A 29 -13.28 -11.08 18.31
C SER A 29 -13.77 -11.36 16.89
N LEU A 30 -12.87 -11.13 15.92
CA LEU A 30 -13.17 -11.22 14.49
C LEU A 30 -12.94 -12.64 13.95
N LEU A 31 -11.99 -13.36 14.56
CA LEU A 31 -11.61 -14.70 14.16
C LEU A 31 -11.42 -15.56 15.43
N PRO A 32 -11.76 -16.86 15.38
CA PRO A 32 -11.45 -17.78 16.47
C PRO A 32 -9.96 -18.13 16.51
N GLU A 33 -9.43 -18.46 17.70
CA GLU A 33 -8.08 -19.03 17.82
C GLU A 33 -7.98 -20.41 17.15
N PRO A 34 -6.86 -20.75 16.47
CA PRO A 34 -5.60 -19.99 16.36
C PRO A 34 -5.57 -18.95 15.22
N TYR A 35 -6.67 -18.80 14.48
CA TYR A 35 -6.71 -17.99 13.26
C TYR A 35 -6.63 -16.50 13.53
N ALA A 36 -7.05 -16.05 14.72
CA ALA A 36 -6.91 -14.67 15.19
C ALA A 36 -5.46 -14.15 15.13
N THR A 37 -4.48 -15.04 15.30
CA THR A 37 -3.05 -14.68 15.20
C THR A 37 -2.46 -15.06 13.84
N LEU A 38 -2.75 -16.27 13.35
CA LEU A 38 -2.10 -16.80 12.14
C LEU A 38 -2.47 -16.03 10.87
N VAL A 39 -3.76 -15.71 10.69
CA VAL A 39 -4.25 -15.02 9.50
C VAL A 39 -3.63 -13.63 9.36
N PRO A 40 -3.73 -12.72 10.35
CA PRO A 40 -3.11 -11.40 10.22
C PRO A 40 -1.59 -11.46 10.10
N ALA A 41 -0.89 -12.40 10.76
CA ALA A 41 0.55 -12.55 10.60
C ALA A 41 0.95 -12.89 9.16
N ILE A 42 0.27 -13.86 8.54
CA ILE A 42 0.52 -14.27 7.15
C ILE A 42 0.19 -13.11 6.19
N LEU A 43 -0.95 -12.45 6.38
CA LEU A 43 -1.33 -11.30 5.57
C LEU A 43 -0.29 -10.17 5.68
N PHE A 44 0.18 -9.87 6.90
CA PHE A 44 1.21 -8.86 7.11
C PHE A 44 2.51 -9.19 6.35
N VAL A 45 2.97 -10.45 6.40
CA VAL A 45 4.16 -10.88 5.66
C VAL A 45 3.96 -10.72 4.14
N ILE A 46 2.81 -11.14 3.61
CA ILE A 46 2.50 -11.02 2.18
C ILE A 46 2.46 -9.53 1.77
N GLY A 47 1.72 -8.71 2.52
CA GLY A 47 1.57 -7.29 2.24
C GLY A 47 2.90 -6.55 2.26
N GLN A 48 3.70 -6.77 3.31
CA GLN A 48 5.04 -6.18 3.44
C GLN A 48 5.97 -6.64 2.32
N THR A 49 5.92 -7.92 1.94
CA THR A 49 6.73 -8.44 0.84
C THR A 49 6.42 -7.69 -0.46
N LEU A 50 5.14 -7.50 -0.79
CA LEU A 50 4.73 -6.76 -1.98
C LEU A 50 5.17 -5.29 -1.93
N VAL A 51 4.98 -4.60 -0.81
CA VAL A 51 5.34 -3.18 -0.66
C VAL A 51 6.85 -2.97 -0.72
N LEU A 52 7.63 -3.76 0.02
CA LEU A 52 9.08 -3.60 0.10
C LEU A 52 9.76 -3.99 -1.22
N SER A 53 9.36 -5.10 -1.83
CA SER A 53 9.96 -5.54 -3.09
C SER A 53 9.63 -4.61 -4.26
N SER A 54 8.41 -4.05 -4.32
CA SER A 54 8.06 -3.05 -5.34
C SER A 54 8.80 -1.73 -5.13
N THR A 55 8.90 -1.25 -3.88
CA THR A 55 9.68 -0.05 -3.55
C THR A 55 11.17 -0.25 -3.87
N TRP A 56 11.71 -1.44 -3.63
CA TRP A 56 13.08 -1.79 -4.00
C TRP A 56 13.29 -1.74 -5.51
N ALA A 57 12.37 -2.31 -6.28
CA ALA A 57 12.48 -2.37 -7.73
C ALA A 57 12.33 -0.99 -8.41
N LEU A 58 11.48 -0.11 -7.87
CA LEU A 58 11.28 1.26 -8.38
C LEU A 58 12.30 2.26 -7.82
N GLY A 59 12.85 1.99 -6.64
CA GLY A 59 13.65 2.93 -5.86
C GLY A 59 12.85 4.13 -5.33
N VAL A 60 13.46 4.92 -4.45
CA VAL A 60 12.83 6.11 -3.85
C VAL A 60 12.35 7.10 -4.91
N THR A 61 13.10 7.24 -5.99
CA THR A 61 12.77 8.16 -7.08
C THR A 61 11.53 7.69 -7.83
N GLY A 62 11.48 6.43 -8.29
CA GLY A 62 10.32 5.89 -8.99
C GLY A 62 9.07 5.86 -8.10
N THR A 63 9.23 5.64 -6.80
CA THR A 63 8.11 5.57 -5.85
C THR A 63 7.55 6.93 -5.44
N PHE A 64 8.38 7.95 -5.19
CA PHE A 64 7.92 9.21 -4.57
C PHE A 64 8.07 10.45 -5.44
N LEU A 65 8.90 10.39 -6.48
CA LEU A 65 9.32 11.57 -7.24
C LEU A 65 9.05 11.46 -8.74
N GLY A 66 8.92 10.25 -9.27
CA GLY A 66 9.04 9.94 -10.69
C GLY A 66 8.20 10.84 -11.58
N ASP A 67 6.91 10.55 -11.65
CA ASP A 67 5.99 11.25 -12.55
C ASP A 67 5.83 12.74 -12.19
N TYR A 68 5.90 13.10 -10.89
CA TYR A 68 5.78 14.50 -10.43
C TYR A 68 6.87 15.42 -10.96
N PHE A 69 8.07 14.90 -11.19
CA PHE A 69 9.22 15.65 -11.70
C PHE A 69 9.67 15.20 -13.09
N GLY A 70 8.90 14.34 -13.76
CA GLY A 70 9.25 13.77 -15.07
C GLY A 70 10.47 12.83 -15.04
N ILE A 71 10.85 12.32 -13.87
CA ILE A 71 11.94 11.37 -13.68
C ILE A 71 11.40 9.96 -13.89
N LEU A 72 11.19 9.63 -15.15
CA LEU A 72 10.61 8.36 -15.59
C LEU A 72 11.68 7.27 -15.71
N MET A 73 11.31 6.00 -15.47
CA MET A 73 12.20 4.89 -15.80
C MET A 73 12.30 4.72 -17.32
N ASP A 74 13.36 4.06 -17.78
CA ASP A 74 13.54 3.77 -19.21
C ASP A 74 12.51 2.76 -19.72
N LYS A 75 12.08 1.83 -18.86
CA LYS A 75 11.05 0.83 -19.13
C LYS A 75 10.25 0.51 -17.88
N ARG A 76 9.02 0.01 -18.08
CA ARG A 76 8.20 -0.52 -16.99
C ARG A 76 8.92 -1.70 -16.32
N VAL A 77 8.83 -1.77 -14.99
CA VAL A 77 9.33 -2.91 -14.23
C VAL A 77 8.37 -4.07 -14.42
N GLU A 78 8.87 -5.17 -14.99
CA GLU A 78 8.09 -6.39 -15.23
C GLU A 78 8.51 -7.55 -14.32
N GLY A 79 9.55 -7.38 -13.50
CA GLY A 79 9.99 -8.39 -12.55
C GLY A 79 9.12 -8.46 -11.29
N PHE A 80 9.49 -9.35 -10.36
CA PHE A 80 8.80 -9.43 -9.06
C PHE A 80 8.85 -8.08 -8.31
N PRO A 81 7.73 -7.62 -7.72
CA PRO A 81 6.41 -8.27 -7.62
C PRO A 81 5.41 -7.91 -8.76
N PHE A 82 5.81 -7.08 -9.73
CA PHE A 82 4.95 -6.58 -10.81
C PHE A 82 4.50 -7.66 -11.81
N ASN A 83 5.22 -8.80 -11.91
CA ASN A 83 4.75 -9.96 -12.68
C ASN A 83 3.64 -10.77 -12.01
N VAL A 84 3.44 -10.59 -10.69
CA VAL A 84 2.41 -11.33 -9.92
C VAL A 84 1.14 -10.51 -9.78
N VAL A 85 1.29 -9.21 -9.53
CA VAL A 85 0.18 -8.28 -9.37
C VAL A 85 0.56 -6.94 -9.99
N GLU A 86 -0.38 -6.30 -10.67
CA GLU A 86 -0.10 -5.11 -11.47
C GLU A 86 0.34 -3.90 -10.62
N ASN A 87 -0.30 -3.72 -9.46
CA ASN A 87 -0.11 -2.57 -8.57
C ASN A 87 0.28 -3.04 -7.16
N PRO A 88 1.48 -3.63 -7.00
CA PRO A 88 1.89 -4.35 -5.79
C PRO A 88 1.93 -3.46 -4.54
N MET A 89 2.27 -2.18 -4.68
CA MET A 89 2.26 -1.23 -3.56
C MET A 89 0.86 -1.02 -3.00
N TYR A 90 -0.12 -0.78 -3.87
CA TYR A 90 -1.52 -0.53 -3.49
C TYR A 90 -2.17 -1.78 -2.88
N VAL A 91 -1.96 -2.93 -3.53
CA VAL A 91 -2.47 -4.23 -3.03
C VAL A 91 -1.79 -4.62 -1.72
N GLY A 92 -0.46 -4.54 -1.66
CA GLY A 92 0.30 -4.86 -0.45
C GLY A 92 -0.08 -3.98 0.73
N SER A 93 -0.25 -2.67 0.51
CA SER A 93 -0.69 -1.74 1.56
C SER A 93 -2.09 -2.07 2.06
N THR A 94 -3.04 -2.39 1.16
CA THR A 94 -4.41 -2.81 1.54
C THR A 94 -4.40 -4.09 2.39
N ILE A 95 -3.54 -5.04 2.03
CA ILE A 95 -3.35 -6.28 2.80
C ILE A 95 -2.78 -5.95 4.19
N CYS A 96 -1.78 -5.06 4.29
CA CYS A 96 -1.24 -4.62 5.58
C CYS A 96 -2.29 -3.93 6.47
N PHE A 97 -3.16 -3.08 5.91
CA PHE A 97 -4.27 -2.48 6.66
C PHE A 97 -5.27 -3.53 7.17
N THR A 98 -5.63 -4.51 6.32
CA THR A 98 -6.46 -5.65 6.71
C THR A 98 -5.81 -6.43 7.85
N ALA A 99 -4.51 -6.75 7.71
CA ALA A 99 -3.75 -7.49 8.70
C ALA A 99 -3.74 -6.78 10.05
N GLY A 100 -3.48 -5.46 10.06
CA GLY A 100 -3.51 -4.66 11.28
C GLY A 100 -4.90 -4.62 11.93
N ALA A 101 -5.96 -4.45 11.13
CA ALA A 101 -7.34 -4.43 11.64
C ALA A 101 -7.73 -5.76 12.30
N LEU A 102 -7.32 -6.89 11.70
CA LEU A 102 -7.53 -8.22 12.24
C LEU A 102 -6.66 -8.46 13.49
N TRP A 103 -5.39 -8.06 13.47
CA TRP A 103 -4.46 -8.23 14.59
C TRP A 103 -4.93 -7.50 15.85
N TYR A 104 -5.45 -6.27 15.70
CA TYR A 104 -6.00 -5.51 16.81
C TYR A 104 -7.48 -5.80 17.09
N GLU A 105 -8.09 -6.72 16.33
CA GLU A 105 -9.50 -7.11 16.46
C GLU A 105 -10.46 -5.89 16.45
N LYS A 106 -10.20 -4.94 15.54
CA LYS A 106 -10.95 -3.69 15.40
C LYS A 106 -11.79 -3.72 14.12
N PRO A 107 -13.12 -3.90 14.19
CA PRO A 107 -14.00 -3.82 13.00
C PRO A 107 -13.90 -2.47 12.29
N ALA A 108 -13.73 -1.37 13.03
CA ALA A 108 -13.50 -0.04 12.48
C ALA A 108 -12.28 0.00 11.53
N GLY A 109 -11.23 -0.77 11.83
CA GLY A 109 -10.05 -0.90 10.96
C GLY A 109 -10.38 -1.56 9.63
N LEU A 110 -11.31 -2.51 9.58
CA LEU A 110 -11.75 -3.13 8.33
C LEU A 110 -12.54 -2.13 7.46
N PHE A 111 -13.40 -1.31 8.07
CA PHE A 111 -14.10 -0.24 7.33
C PHE A 111 -13.12 0.80 6.77
N ILE A 112 -12.12 1.18 7.55
CA ILE A 112 -11.08 2.10 7.07
C ILE A 112 -10.25 1.45 5.97
N THR A 113 -9.93 0.16 6.10
CA THR A 113 -9.26 -0.60 5.04
C THR A 113 -10.07 -0.60 3.74
N LEU A 114 -11.38 -0.82 3.82
CA LEU A 114 -12.28 -0.75 2.66
C LEU A 114 -12.30 0.65 2.04
N TYR A 115 -12.35 1.70 2.88
CA TYR A 115 -12.27 3.07 2.40
C TYR A 115 -10.96 3.35 1.66
N VAL A 116 -9.82 2.94 2.24
CA VAL A 116 -8.50 3.07 1.60
C VAL A 116 -8.46 2.31 0.27
N TYR A 117 -9.01 1.10 0.22
CA TYR A 117 -9.09 0.32 -1.01
C TYR A 117 -9.87 1.06 -2.11
N ILE A 118 -11.03 1.66 -1.78
CA ILE A 118 -11.81 2.45 -2.72
C ILE A 118 -11.00 3.65 -3.24
N VAL A 119 -10.31 4.37 -2.35
CA VAL A 119 -9.44 5.49 -2.73
C VAL A 119 -8.32 5.02 -3.68
N TYR A 120 -7.72 3.85 -3.42
CA TYR A 120 -6.72 3.27 -4.30
C TYR A 120 -7.28 2.89 -5.68
N GLN A 121 -8.48 2.31 -5.75
CA GLN A 121 -9.12 2.01 -7.03
C GLN A 121 -9.38 3.28 -7.84
N ILE A 122 -9.83 4.36 -7.17
CA ILE A 122 -10.01 5.66 -7.82
C ILE A 122 -8.67 6.18 -8.35
N ALA A 123 -7.62 6.15 -7.53
CA ALA A 123 -6.29 6.60 -7.94
C ALA A 123 -5.77 5.82 -9.16
N LEU A 124 -5.87 4.49 -9.12
CA LEU A 124 -5.44 3.61 -10.21
C LEU A 124 -6.21 3.83 -11.51
N ALA A 125 -7.48 4.25 -11.44
CA ALA A 125 -8.26 4.60 -12.63
C ALA A 125 -7.67 5.80 -13.40
N PHE A 126 -6.90 6.67 -12.72
CA PHE A 126 -6.17 7.77 -13.36
C PHE A 126 -4.71 7.41 -13.66
N GLU A 127 -4.03 6.75 -12.71
CA GLU A 127 -2.60 6.42 -12.81
C GLU A 127 -2.31 5.35 -13.86
N GLY A 128 -3.16 4.32 -13.98
CA GLY A 128 -2.97 3.22 -14.93
C GLY A 128 -2.93 3.69 -16.39
N PRO A 129 -3.93 4.44 -16.88
CA PRO A 129 -3.92 5.01 -18.23
C PRO A 129 -2.76 5.98 -18.46
N PHE A 130 -2.43 6.80 -17.47
CA PHE A 130 -1.32 7.77 -17.56
C PHE A 130 0.04 7.06 -17.69
N THR A 131 0.30 6.05 -16.86
CA THR A 131 1.51 5.23 -16.93
C THR A 131 1.62 4.54 -18.28
N SER A 132 0.52 3.95 -18.76
CA SER A 132 0.49 3.26 -20.05
C SER A 132 0.81 4.22 -21.20
N MET A 133 0.26 5.44 -21.19
CA MET A 133 0.53 6.48 -22.18
C MET A 133 2.00 6.93 -22.19
N ILE A 134 2.61 7.09 -21.01
CA ILE A 134 4.02 7.46 -20.89
C ILE A 134 4.91 6.40 -21.56
N TYR A 135 4.72 5.13 -21.21
CA TYR A 135 5.57 4.05 -21.70
C TYR A 135 5.24 3.61 -23.13
N SER A 136 4.02 3.80 -23.63
CA SER A 136 3.70 3.56 -25.05
C SER A 136 4.37 4.54 -26.00
N THR A 137 4.73 5.73 -25.51
CA THR A 137 5.37 6.79 -26.31
C THR A 137 6.90 6.64 -26.33
N ARG A 138 7.45 5.80 -25.44
CA ARG A 138 8.90 5.57 -25.30
C ARG A 138 9.38 4.19 -25.79
N ALA A 139 8.46 3.25 -26.04
CA ALA A 139 8.72 1.96 -26.65
C ALA A 139 8.88 2.07 -28.18
#